data_AF-A0A0F9JET2-F1
#
_entry.id   AF-A0A0F9JET2-F1
#
_cell.length_a   1.000
_cell.length_b   1.000
_cell.length_c   1.000
_cell.angle_alpha   90.00
_cell.angle_beta   90.00
_cell.angle_gamma   90.00
#
_symmetry.space_group_name_H-M   'P 1'
#
loop_
_entity.id
_entity.type
_entity.pdbx_description
1 polymer ?
#
loop_
_entity_poly.entity_id
_entity_poly.type
_entity_poly.pdbx_seq_one_letter_code
_entity_poly.pdbx_strand_id
1 'polypeptide(L)'
;MSLFLDYSKILERTYILLLGSYSHEPFRVLECLKTYLIKKGFLKTSIAVDFITIIKETSYEEKMGKTLEDIIKSMKESDFCIFIFFENEKNDSVIVELASLINSSVPRTENKILILLPRLYHSSMLMGLISNKRLNSFRYDDYIDIFQYCSNYLKRNSIEKFKIR
;
A
#
# COMPACT_ATOMS: atom_id res chain seq x y z
N MET A 1 11.96 -20.70 21.70
CA MET A 1 12.17 -21.01 20.27
C MET A 1 10.87 -21.09 19.45
N SER A 2 9.71 -21.48 20.01
CA SER A 2 8.44 -21.58 19.25
C SER A 2 7.86 -20.24 18.77
N LEU A 3 7.87 -19.18 19.61
CA LEU A 3 7.33 -17.86 19.26
C LEU A 3 8.03 -17.18 18.06
N PHE A 4 9.34 -17.40 17.89
CA PHE A 4 10.10 -16.83 16.77
C PHE A 4 9.76 -17.51 15.43
N LEU A 5 9.54 -18.83 15.45
CA LEU A 5 9.09 -19.61 14.29
C LEU A 5 7.66 -19.25 13.86
N ASP A 6 6.80 -18.86 14.82
CA ASP A 6 5.45 -18.37 14.50
C ASP A 6 5.47 -16.95 13.94
N TYR A 7 6.35 -16.08 14.44
CA TYR A 7 6.44 -14.71 13.93
C TYR A 7 6.96 -14.64 12.49
N SER A 8 8.01 -15.40 12.13
CA SER A 8 8.51 -15.41 10.74
C SER A 8 7.43 -15.87 9.76
N LYS A 9 6.68 -16.93 10.10
CA LYS A 9 5.56 -17.43 9.28
C LYS A 9 4.44 -16.39 9.13
N ILE A 10 4.18 -15.58 10.16
CA ILE A 10 3.23 -14.47 10.10
C ILE A 10 3.67 -13.45 9.04
N LEU A 11 4.94 -13.05 9.06
CA LEU A 11 5.48 -12.08 8.10
C LEU A 11 5.42 -12.61 6.67
N GLU A 12 5.85 -13.85 6.45
CA GLU A 12 5.87 -14.49 5.12
C GLU A 12 4.48 -14.62 4.49
N ARG A 13 3.44 -14.80 5.33
CA ARG A 13 2.04 -14.91 4.87
C ARG A 13 1.34 -13.57 4.73
N THR A 14 1.88 -12.51 5.33
CA THR A 14 1.27 -11.17 5.30
C THR A 14 1.36 -10.60 3.88
N TYR A 15 0.21 -10.39 3.24
CA TYR A 15 0.15 -9.80 1.91
C TYR A 15 0.11 -8.26 1.98
N ILE A 16 1.11 -7.61 1.40
CA ILE A 16 1.23 -6.15 1.36
C ILE A 16 1.13 -5.69 -0.09
N LEU A 17 0.29 -4.69 -0.33
CA LEU A 17 0.22 -3.98 -1.59
C LEU A 17 0.71 -2.54 -1.40
N LEU A 18 1.73 -2.14 -2.16
CA LEU A 18 2.24 -0.77 -2.19
C LEU A 18 1.65 -0.04 -3.40
N LEU A 19 1.12 1.16 -3.17
CA LEU A 19 0.42 1.98 -4.16
C LEU A 19 1.03 3.39 -4.13
N GLY A 20 1.30 3.95 -5.30
CA GLY A 20 1.94 5.26 -5.43
C GLY A 20 2.02 5.69 -6.90
N SER A 21 2.67 6.83 -7.16
CA SER A 21 2.96 7.23 -8.54
C SER A 21 3.92 6.23 -9.19
N TYR A 22 3.68 5.93 -10.47
CA TYR A 22 4.54 5.09 -11.32
C TYR A 22 5.40 5.91 -12.28
N SER A 23 5.55 7.22 -12.03
CA SER A 23 6.58 8.01 -12.68
C SER A 23 7.99 7.52 -12.25
N HIS A 24 9.01 7.93 -13.01
CA HIS A 24 10.33 7.28 -12.97
C HIS A 24 10.97 7.22 -11.57
N GLU A 25 10.96 8.31 -10.79
CA GLU A 25 11.59 8.33 -9.45
C GLU A 25 10.72 7.66 -8.37
N PRO A 26 9.44 8.01 -8.20
CA PRO A 26 8.48 7.27 -7.35
C PRO A 26 8.49 5.76 -7.56
N PHE A 27 8.55 5.31 -8.81
CA PHE A 27 8.61 3.89 -9.15
C PHE A 27 9.86 3.22 -8.56
N ARG A 28 11.04 3.85 -8.68
CA ARG A 28 12.26 3.34 -8.07
C ARG A 28 12.15 3.24 -6.55
N VAL A 29 11.51 4.22 -5.90
CA VAL A 29 11.27 4.18 -4.46
C VAL A 29 10.37 3.00 -4.10
N LEU A 30 9.30 2.77 -4.85
CA LEU A 30 8.40 1.63 -4.66
C LEU A 30 9.12 0.27 -4.83
N GLU A 31 9.95 0.12 -5.86
CA GLU A 31 10.75 -1.09 -6.07
C GLU A 31 11.77 -1.33 -4.95
N CYS A 32 12.45 -0.26 -4.51
CA CYS A 32 13.37 -0.31 -3.38
C CYS A 32 12.65 -0.71 -2.09
N LEU A 33 11.48 -0.12 -1.83
CA LEU A 33 10.66 -0.43 -0.65
C LEU A 33 10.16 -1.88 -0.69
N LYS A 34 9.67 -2.35 -1.84
CA LYS A 34 9.29 -3.76 -2.04
C LYS A 34 10.45 -4.69 -1.70
N THR A 35 11.62 -4.44 -2.27
CA THR A 35 12.84 -5.22 -2.02
C THR A 35 13.24 -5.19 -0.54
N TYR A 36 13.16 -4.02 0.09
CA TYR A 36 13.44 -3.86 1.51
C TYR A 36 12.48 -4.66 2.40
N LEU A 37 11.17 -4.61 2.14
CA LEU A 37 10.17 -5.34 2.93
C LEU A 37 10.31 -6.85 2.77
N ILE A 38 10.63 -7.34 1.57
CA ILE A 38 10.96 -8.74 1.33
C ILE A 38 12.18 -9.16 2.15
N LYS A 39 13.25 -8.36 2.18
CA LYS A 39 14.43 -8.61 3.03
C LYS A 39 14.12 -8.59 4.53
N LYS A 40 13.01 -7.96 4.95
CA LYS A 40 12.52 -7.97 6.34
C LYS A 40 11.55 -9.13 6.65
N GLY A 41 11.29 -10.02 5.68
CA GLY A 41 10.46 -11.22 5.85
C GLY A 41 9.05 -11.11 5.27
N PHE A 42 8.64 -9.96 4.74
CA PHE A 42 7.33 -9.79 4.10
C PHE A 42 7.38 -10.25 2.64
N LEU A 43 7.46 -11.57 2.44
CA LEU A 43 7.70 -12.16 1.12
C LEU A 43 6.59 -11.87 0.10
N LYS A 44 5.35 -11.70 0.57
CA LYS A 44 4.20 -11.32 -0.25
C LYS A 44 4.05 -9.79 -0.29
N THR A 45 5.00 -9.09 -0.89
CA THR A 45 4.92 -7.65 -1.13
C THR A 45 4.84 -7.37 -2.63
N SER A 46 3.77 -6.68 -3.05
CA SER A 46 3.52 -6.37 -4.46
C SER A 46 3.36 -4.87 -4.71
N ILE A 47 3.58 -4.46 -5.96
CA ILE A 47 3.29 -3.14 -6.52
C ILE A 47 2.32 -3.30 -7.69
N ALA A 48 1.60 -2.25 -8.09
CA ALA A 48 0.58 -2.32 -9.15
C ALA A 48 1.11 -2.88 -10.49
N VAL A 49 2.37 -2.61 -10.86
CA VAL A 49 2.94 -3.14 -12.12
C VAL A 49 3.09 -4.66 -12.12
N ASP A 50 3.08 -5.32 -10.95
CA ASP A 50 3.11 -6.78 -10.86
C ASP A 50 1.82 -7.42 -11.43
N PHE A 51 0.76 -6.63 -11.59
CA PHE A 51 -0.55 -7.06 -12.10
C PHE A 51 -0.78 -6.65 -13.56
N ILE A 52 0.12 -5.87 -14.16
CA ILE A 52 -0.01 -5.48 -15.57
C ILE A 52 0.19 -6.73 -16.43
N THR A 53 -0.92 -7.31 -16.85
CA THR A 53 -0.91 -8.41 -17.81
C THR A 53 -0.60 -7.83 -19.18
N ILE A 54 0.45 -8.31 -19.87
CA ILE A 54 0.71 -7.96 -21.27
C ILE A 54 -0.37 -8.60 -22.12
N ILE A 55 -1.52 -7.94 -22.24
CA ILE A 55 -2.57 -8.36 -23.17
C ILE A 55 -2.19 -7.80 -24.54
N LYS A 56 -1.69 -8.67 -25.41
CA LYS A 56 -1.63 -8.38 -26.84
C LYS A 56 -3.09 -8.31 -27.32
N GLU A 57 -3.43 -7.29 -28.11
CA GLU A 57 -4.74 -7.13 -28.79
C GLU A 57 -5.93 -6.60 -27.95
N THR A 58 -5.72 -5.69 -27.00
CA THR A 58 -6.83 -4.89 -26.40
C THR A 58 -6.58 -3.40 -26.55
N SER A 59 -7.67 -2.63 -26.61
CA SER A 59 -7.60 -1.16 -26.63
C SER A 59 -6.94 -0.64 -25.35
N TYR A 60 -6.37 0.58 -25.40
CA TYR A 60 -5.72 1.19 -24.24
C TYR A 60 -6.68 1.33 -23.05
N GLU A 61 -7.94 1.69 -23.32
CA GLU A 61 -8.98 1.88 -22.30
C GLU A 61 -9.34 0.56 -21.59
N GLU A 62 -9.49 -0.53 -22.35
CA GLU A 62 -9.76 -1.86 -21.76
C GLU A 62 -8.58 -2.35 -20.91
N LYS A 63 -7.34 -2.09 -21.33
CA LYS A 63 -6.14 -2.41 -20.54
C LYS A 63 -6.12 -1.66 -19.22
N MET A 64 -6.45 -0.37 -19.25
CA MET A 64 -6.50 0.47 -18.05
C MET A 64 -7.64 0.04 -17.11
N GLY A 65 -8.82 -0.22 -17.64
CA GLY A 65 -9.97 -0.71 -16.86
C GLY A 65 -9.64 -2.03 -16.15
N LYS A 66 -9.10 -3.01 -16.89
CA LYS A 66 -8.73 -4.31 -16.31
C LYS A 66 -7.59 -4.20 -15.28
N THR A 67 -6.61 -3.34 -15.55
CA THR A 67 -5.51 -3.09 -14.58
C THR A 67 -6.07 -2.51 -13.27
N LEU A 68 -7.00 -1.57 -13.33
CA LEU A 68 -7.65 -1.02 -12.15
C LEU A 68 -8.48 -2.07 -11.40
N GLU A 69 -9.21 -2.93 -12.11
CA GLU A 69 -9.97 -4.03 -11.51
C GLU A 69 -9.06 -5.02 -10.77
N ASP A 70 -7.93 -5.41 -11.38
CA ASP A 70 -6.95 -6.31 -10.79
C ASP A 70 -6.27 -5.68 -9.56
N ILE A 71 -5.99 -4.37 -9.60
CA ILE A 71 -5.49 -3.61 -8.44
C ILE A 71 -6.54 -3.58 -7.34
N ILE A 72 -7.81 -3.28 -7.64
CA ILE A 72 -8.90 -3.25 -6.65
C ILE A 72 -9.12 -4.63 -6.02
N LYS A 73 -9.07 -5.69 -6.83
CA LYS A 73 -9.14 -7.06 -6.33
C LYS A 73 -7.97 -7.36 -5.38
N SER A 74 -6.76 -6.99 -5.78
CA SER A 74 -5.55 -7.14 -4.96
C SER A 74 -5.62 -6.32 -3.66
N MET A 75 -6.15 -5.11 -3.72
CA MET A 75 -6.42 -4.28 -2.54
C MET A 75 -7.41 -4.94 -1.59
N LYS A 76 -8.40 -5.69 -2.07
CA LYS A 76 -9.34 -6.42 -1.19
C LYS A 76 -8.71 -7.65 -0.55
N GLU A 77 -7.85 -8.35 -1.28
CA GLU A 77 -7.18 -9.58 -0.83
C GLU A 77 -5.95 -9.32 0.07
N SER A 78 -5.35 -8.13 -0.02
CA SER A 78 -4.20 -7.76 0.80
C SER A 78 -4.52 -7.70 2.29
N ASP A 79 -3.50 -7.89 3.11
CA ASP A 79 -3.60 -7.67 4.54
C ASP A 79 -3.34 -6.21 4.89
N PHE A 80 -2.47 -5.56 4.13
CA PHE A 80 -2.16 -4.14 4.23
C PHE A 80 -2.07 -3.50 2.84
N CYS A 81 -2.63 -2.30 2.71
CA CYS A 81 -2.42 -1.40 1.59
C CYS A 81 -1.64 -0.18 2.10
N ILE A 82 -0.49 0.10 1.46
CA ILE A 82 0.33 1.26 1.78
C ILE A 82 0.26 2.22 0.61
N PHE A 83 -0.40 3.37 0.82
CA PHE A 83 -0.54 4.45 -0.15
C PHE A 83 0.55 5.49 0.08
N ILE A 84 1.40 5.70 -0.91
CA ILE A 84 2.54 6.60 -0.84
C ILE A 84 2.29 7.72 -1.84
N PHE A 85 2.10 8.92 -1.30
CA PHE A 85 2.02 10.13 -2.08
C PHE A 85 3.42 10.67 -2.27
N PHE A 86 3.73 11.17 -3.46
CA PHE A 86 5.03 11.75 -3.78
C PHE A 86 4.90 13.26 -4.03
N GLU A 87 5.95 14.00 -3.65
CA GLU A 87 6.02 15.43 -3.90
C GLU A 87 6.14 15.70 -5.40
N ASN A 88 5.54 16.79 -5.90
CA ASN A 88 5.54 17.18 -7.31
C ASN A 88 4.92 16.16 -8.29
N GLU A 89 4.23 15.14 -7.77
CA GLU A 89 3.57 14.10 -8.55
C GLU A 89 2.05 14.30 -8.63
N LYS A 90 1.48 13.93 -9.77
CA LYS A 90 0.03 13.80 -9.90
C LYS A 90 -0.40 12.48 -9.24
N ASN A 91 -0.88 12.58 -8.01
CA ASN A 91 -1.28 11.43 -7.19
C ASN A 91 -2.74 11.01 -7.44
N ASP A 92 -3.32 11.39 -8.59
CA ASP A 92 -4.76 11.22 -8.87
C ASP A 92 -5.17 9.73 -8.86
N SER A 93 -4.36 8.85 -9.45
CA SER A 93 -4.61 7.40 -9.45
C SER A 93 -4.64 6.84 -8.02
N VAL A 94 -3.67 7.24 -7.20
CA VAL A 94 -3.54 6.82 -5.80
C VAL A 94 -4.76 7.26 -4.98
N ILE A 95 -5.30 8.45 -5.25
CA ILE A 95 -6.53 8.95 -4.62
C ILE A 95 -7.74 8.11 -5.02
N VAL A 96 -7.87 7.78 -6.31
CA VAL A 96 -8.97 6.95 -6.83
C VAL A 96 -8.94 5.54 -6.23
N GLU A 97 -7.75 4.94 -6.15
CA GLU A 97 -7.53 3.63 -5.53
C GLU A 97 -7.90 3.66 -4.03
N LEU A 98 -7.43 4.67 -3.30
CA LEU A 98 -7.74 4.86 -1.88
C LEU A 98 -9.25 5.02 -1.65
N ALA A 99 -9.90 5.87 -2.44
CA ALA A 99 -11.35 6.07 -2.36
C ALA A 99 -12.12 4.77 -2.66
N SER A 100 -11.67 4.01 -3.66
CA SER A 100 -12.27 2.72 -4.03
C SER A 100 -12.17 1.70 -2.89
N LEU A 101 -11.03 1.63 -2.20
CA LEU A 101 -10.85 0.74 -1.05
C LEU A 101 -11.69 1.17 0.15
N ILE A 102 -11.74 2.47 0.46
CA ILE A 102 -12.54 3.00 1.59
C ILE A 102 -14.05 2.79 1.37
N ASN A 103 -14.50 2.89 0.12
CA ASN A 103 -15.91 2.68 -0.24
C ASN A 103 -16.24 1.19 -0.43
N SER A 104 -15.24 0.31 -0.45
CA SER A 104 -15.48 -1.12 -0.46
C SER A 104 -15.98 -1.59 0.92
N SER A 105 -16.91 -2.53 0.95
CA SER A 105 -17.50 -3.10 2.17
C SER A 105 -16.53 -3.94 3.01
N VAL A 106 -15.22 -3.71 2.89
CA VAL A 106 -14.17 -4.46 3.59
C VAL A 106 -14.18 -4.07 5.07
N PRO A 107 -14.46 -5.02 5.99
CA PRO A 107 -14.45 -4.76 7.42
C PRO A 107 -13.07 -4.29 7.92
N ARG A 108 -13.04 -3.36 8.88
CA ARG A 108 -11.82 -2.85 9.55
C ARG A 108 -10.76 -2.27 8.59
N THR A 109 -11.20 -1.51 7.60
CA THR A 109 -10.34 -0.87 6.59
C THR A 109 -9.26 0.03 7.20
N GLU A 110 -9.50 0.61 8.38
CA GLU A 110 -8.58 1.49 9.11
C GLU A 110 -7.22 0.84 9.46
N ASN A 111 -7.20 -0.43 9.89
CA ASN A 111 -5.96 -1.14 10.23
C ASN A 111 -5.27 -1.76 9.01
N LYS A 112 -5.97 -1.79 7.88
CA LYS A 112 -5.44 -2.26 6.61
C LYS A 112 -4.71 -1.15 5.85
N ILE A 113 -5.08 0.12 6.07
CA ILE A 113 -4.60 1.25 5.28
C ILE A 113 -3.54 2.04 6.05
N LEU A 114 -2.36 2.18 5.44
CA LEU A 114 -1.34 3.16 5.81
C LEU A 114 -1.21 4.20 4.69
N ILE A 115 -1.21 5.48 5.05
CA ILE A 115 -1.01 6.60 4.11
C ILE A 115 0.26 7.35 4.47
N LEU A 116 1.15 7.53 3.50
CA LEU A 116 2.40 8.28 3.66
C LEU A 116 2.38 9.52 2.78
N LEU A 117 2.60 10.68 3.38
CA LEU A 117 2.47 11.99 2.74
C LEU A 117 3.77 12.78 2.85
N PRO A 118 4.20 13.50 1.80
CA PRO A 118 5.25 14.50 1.94
C PRO A 118 4.85 15.54 3.00
N ARG A 119 5.81 16.07 3.75
CA ARG A 119 5.54 17.06 4.81
C ARG A 119 4.69 18.22 4.34
N LEU A 120 4.98 18.75 3.16
CA LEU A 120 4.29 19.91 2.57
C LEU A 120 3.07 19.53 1.73
N TYR A 121 2.69 18.25 1.68
CA TYR A 121 1.53 17.82 0.91
C TYR A 121 0.22 18.34 1.53
N HIS A 122 -0.55 19.08 0.73
CA HIS A 122 -1.79 19.70 1.16
C HIS A 122 -2.95 19.32 0.22
N SER A 123 -3.89 18.52 0.73
CA SER A 123 -5.16 18.22 0.07
C SER A 123 -6.26 18.15 1.11
N SER A 124 -7.14 19.16 1.14
CA SER A 124 -8.24 19.25 2.11
C SER A 124 -9.18 18.05 2.00
N MET A 125 -9.41 17.55 0.78
CA MET A 125 -10.22 16.36 0.54
C MET A 125 -9.59 15.12 1.17
N LEU A 126 -8.28 14.90 0.95
CA LEU A 126 -7.57 13.76 1.52
C LEU A 126 -7.50 13.85 3.06
N MET A 127 -7.25 15.03 3.61
CA MET A 127 -7.22 15.24 5.06
C MET A 127 -8.59 14.99 5.71
N GLY A 128 -9.67 15.44 5.06
CA GLY A 128 -11.03 15.14 5.50
C GLY A 128 -11.33 13.64 5.47
N LEU A 129 -10.89 12.94 4.43
CA LEU A 129 -11.05 11.49 4.30
C LEU A 129 -10.30 10.71 5.38
N ILE A 130 -9.02 11.04 5.60
CA ILE A 130 -8.17 10.46 6.64
C ILE A 130 -8.82 10.63 8.02
N SER A 131 -9.28 11.85 8.32
CA SER A 131 -9.88 12.17 9.62
C SER A 131 -11.21 11.47 9.84
N ASN A 132 -12.09 11.50 8.84
CA ASN A 132 -13.43 10.90 8.93
C ASN A 132 -13.38 9.37 9.08
N LYS A 133 -12.45 8.72 8.36
CA LYS A 133 -12.29 7.26 8.38
C LYS A 133 -11.23 6.78 9.38
N ARG A 134 -10.65 7.68 10.18
CA ARG A 134 -9.61 7.39 11.19
C ARG A 134 -8.44 6.56 10.62
N LEU A 135 -8.00 6.92 9.41
CA LEU A 135 -6.95 6.17 8.71
C LEU A 135 -5.57 6.49 9.31
N ASN A 136 -4.70 5.48 9.34
CA ASN A 136 -3.32 5.66 9.77
C ASN A 136 -2.57 6.47 8.71
N SER A 137 -2.03 7.63 9.09
CA SER A 137 -1.23 8.45 8.21
C SER A 137 0.01 9.02 8.89
N PHE A 138 1.11 9.14 8.14
CA PHE A 138 2.35 9.77 8.58
C PHE A 138 2.86 10.73 7.51
N ARG A 139 3.52 11.78 7.97
CA ARG A 139 4.25 12.70 7.09
C ARG A 139 5.73 12.33 7.07
N TYR A 140 6.34 12.39 5.89
CA TYR A 140 7.76 12.16 5.70
C TYR A 140 8.48 13.40 5.17
N ASP A 141 9.74 13.56 5.57
CA ASP A 141 10.64 14.60 5.08
C ASP A 141 11.57 14.05 3.99
N ASP A 142 11.98 12.79 4.12
CA ASP A 142 12.84 12.08 3.16
C ASP A 142 12.27 10.69 2.83
N TYR A 143 12.64 10.13 1.68
CA TYR A 143 12.24 8.78 1.31
C TYR A 143 12.70 7.73 2.31
N ILE A 144 13.80 7.93 3.05
CA ILE A 144 14.23 6.97 4.08
C ILE A 144 13.17 6.78 5.18
N ASP A 145 12.41 7.83 5.49
CA ASP A 145 11.34 7.78 6.49
C ASP A 145 10.23 6.81 6.04
N ILE A 146 9.96 6.72 4.73
CA ILE A 146 8.97 5.81 4.16
C ILE A 146 9.29 4.37 4.58
N PHE A 147 10.55 3.95 4.48
CA PHE A 147 11.00 2.60 4.85
C PHE A 147 10.80 2.33 6.34
N GLN A 148 11.13 3.32 7.18
CA GLN A 148 10.99 3.23 8.63
C GLN A 148 9.52 3.16 9.05
N TYR A 149 8.67 4.05 8.54
CA TYR A 149 7.25 4.07 8.84
C TYR A 149 6.55 2.79 8.38
N CYS A 150 6.83 2.31 7.17
CA CYS A 150 6.29 1.04 6.69
C CYS A 150 6.70 -0.12 7.60
N SER A 151 8.00 -0.27 7.91
CA SER A 151 8.48 -1.37 8.74
C SER A 151 7.85 -1.37 10.14
N ASN A 152 7.75 -0.20 10.76
CA ASN A 152 7.18 -0.07 12.11
C ASN A 152 5.67 -0.35 12.12
N TYR A 153 4.93 0.22 11.15
CA TYR A 153 3.51 -0.01 10.99
C TYR A 153 3.19 -1.49 10.80
N LEU A 154 3.89 -2.16 9.87
CA LEU A 154 3.65 -3.56 9.55
C LEU A 154 4.02 -4.47 10.73
N LYS A 155 5.17 -4.26 11.38
CA LYS A 155 5.56 -5.06 12.56
C LYS A 155 4.51 -5.01 13.66
N ARG A 156 3.98 -3.82 13.96
CA ARG A 156 2.96 -3.63 15.00
C ARG A 156 1.65 -4.32 14.61
N ASN A 157 1.14 -4.04 13.42
CA ASN A 157 -0.19 -4.50 13.01
C ASN A 157 -0.23 -5.97 12.60
N SER A 158 0.87 -6.53 12.06
CA SER A 158 0.96 -7.97 11.78
C SER A 158 0.88 -8.80 13.06
N ILE A 159 1.37 -8.31 14.20
CA ILE A 159 1.25 -9.04 15.48
C ILE A 159 -0.20 -9.00 15.98
N GLU A 160 -0.82 -7.81 15.97
CA GLU A 160 -2.18 -7.62 16.48
C GLU A 160 -3.21 -8.45 15.69
N LYS A 161 -3.06 -8.54 14.37
CA LYS A 161 -3.95 -9.34 13.51
C LYS A 161 -4.01 -10.82 13.91
N PHE A 162 -2.89 -11.40 14.33
CA PHE A 162 -2.81 -12.83 14.68
C PHE A 162 -3.14 -13.11 16.16
N LYS A 163 -3.29 -12.07 16.99
CA LYS A 163 -3.84 -12.21 18.36
C LYS A 163 -5.37 -12.29 18.40
N ILE A 164 -6.05 -11.92 17.30
CA ILE A 164 -7.52 -11.78 17.23
C ILE A 164 -8.16 -12.93 16.42
N ARG A 165 -7.38 -13.92 15.98
CA ARG A 165 -7.87 -15.17 15.38
C ARG A 165 -7.68 -16.31 16.36
#